data_AF-A0A932NVQ1-F1
#
_entry.id   AF-A0A932NVQ1-F1
#
_cell.length_a   1.000
_cell.length_b   1.000
_cell.length_c   1.000
_cell.angle_alpha   90.00
_cell.angle_beta   90.00
_cell.angle_gamma   90.00
#
_symmetry.space_group_name_H-M   'P 1'
#
loop_
_entity.id
_entity.type
_entity.pdbx_description
1 polymer ?
#
loop_
_entity_poly.entity_id
_entity_poly.type
_entity_poly.pdbx_seq_one_letter_code
_entity_poly.pdbx_strand_id
1 'polypeptide(L)'
;MKPTVIEICTGGGGQAIGLEMAGFEMTASVEIESKYCDTLQLNRPTWNVIQADVRDVRGRDLGTADLFAGGVPCPPFSIAGKQLGKMDDRDMFPEALRL
;
A
#
# COMPACT_ATOMS: atom_id res chain seq x y z
N MET A 1 11.84 20.69 1.99
CA MET A 1 11.45 19.39 2.58
C MET A 1 10.87 18.56 1.46
N LYS A 2 11.18 17.26 1.37
CA LYS A 2 10.51 16.38 0.39
C LYS A 2 9.09 16.10 0.89
N PRO A 3 8.05 16.09 0.03
CA PRO A 3 6.74 15.62 0.44
C PRO A 3 6.83 14.14 0.84
N THR A 4 6.05 13.74 1.82
CA THR A 4 6.06 12.40 2.39
C THR A 4 4.87 11.59 1.90
N VAL A 5 5.03 10.28 1.80
CA VAL A 5 3.94 9.37 1.40
C VAL A 5 3.89 8.12 2.28
N ILE A 6 2.66 7.74 2.61
CA ILE A 6 2.29 6.42 3.13
C ILE A 6 1.57 5.68 2.01
N GLU A 7 1.94 4.42 1.78
CA GLU A 7 1.31 3.58 0.77
C GLU A 7 0.81 2.25 1.35
N ILE A 8 -0.44 1.90 1.08
CA ILE A 8 -1.01 0.58 1.40
C ILE A 8 -1.14 -0.31 0.17
N CYS A 9 -1.13 -1.63 0.37
CA CYS A 9 -1.17 -2.61 -0.73
C CYS A 9 -0.08 -2.33 -1.77
N THR A 10 1.15 -2.09 -1.30
CA THR A 10 2.26 -1.60 -2.13
C THR A 10 2.67 -2.58 -3.23
N GLY A 11 2.37 -3.87 -3.07
CA GLY A 11 2.77 -4.94 -3.96
C GLY A 11 4.27 -4.93 -4.20
N GLY A 12 4.70 -5.17 -5.44
CA GLY A 12 6.11 -5.10 -5.82
C GLY A 12 6.72 -3.68 -5.88
N GLY A 13 5.99 -2.63 -5.51
CA GLY A 13 6.51 -1.26 -5.42
C GLY A 13 6.43 -0.42 -6.69
N GLY A 14 5.62 -0.79 -7.68
CA GLY A 14 5.52 -0.03 -8.93
C GLY A 14 5.09 1.43 -8.73
N GLN A 15 4.02 1.65 -7.95
CA GLN A 15 3.56 2.99 -7.60
C GLN A 15 4.54 3.69 -6.64
N ALA A 16 5.04 2.98 -5.63
CA ALA A 16 6.05 3.48 -4.69
C ALA A 16 7.29 4.06 -5.39
N ILE A 17 7.85 3.34 -6.37
CA ILE A 17 9.00 3.80 -7.17
C ILE A 17 8.63 5.04 -7.98
N GLY A 18 7.44 5.08 -8.57
CA GLY A 18 6.94 6.26 -9.29
C GLY A 18 6.83 7.49 -8.38
N LEU A 19 6.36 7.32 -7.16
CA LEU A 19 6.27 8.38 -6.15
C LEU A 19 7.65 8.86 -5.69
N GLU A 20 8.59 7.93 -5.44
CA GLU A 20 9.99 8.27 -5.14
C GLU A 20 10.62 9.08 -6.28
N MET A 21 10.41 8.68 -7.54
CA MET A 21 10.86 9.41 -8.73
C MET A 21 10.24 10.80 -8.85
N ALA A 22 8.99 10.96 -8.40
CA ALA A 22 8.31 12.26 -8.33
C ALA A 22 8.80 13.14 -7.16
N GLY A 23 9.74 12.65 -6.34
CA GLY A 23 10.37 13.39 -5.26
C GLY A 23 9.78 13.14 -3.87
N PHE A 24 8.85 12.19 -3.73
CA PHE A 24 8.30 11.82 -2.43
C PHE A 24 9.29 10.98 -1.62
N GLU A 25 9.18 11.09 -0.29
CA GLU A 25 9.85 10.24 0.67
C GLU A 25 8.86 9.23 1.26
N MET A 26 9.15 7.93 1.15
CA MET A 26 8.30 6.86 1.65
C MET A 26 8.48 6.70 3.16
N THR A 27 7.46 7.06 3.94
CA THR A 27 7.50 6.97 5.42
C THR A 27 6.92 5.65 5.94
N ALA A 28 6.00 5.03 5.20
CA ALA A 28 5.52 3.67 5.46
C ALA A 28 4.97 3.02 4.19
N SER A 29 5.32 1.75 3.97
CA SER A 29 4.75 0.88 2.94
C SER A 29 4.13 -0.33 3.64
N VAL A 30 2.83 -0.55 3.47
CA VAL A 30 2.10 -1.70 4.05
C VAL A 30 1.83 -2.72 2.95
N GLU A 31 2.32 -3.93 3.14
CA GLU A 31 2.15 -5.04 2.19
C GLU A 31 1.95 -6.37 2.93
N ILE A 32 1.03 -7.21 2.44
CA ILE A 32 0.67 -8.47 3.10
C ILE A 32 1.56 -9.63 2.65
N GLU A 33 1.99 -9.63 1.40
CA GLU A 33 2.76 -10.73 0.80
C GLU A 33 4.26 -10.61 1.13
N SER A 34 4.75 -11.52 1.98
CA SER A 34 6.18 -11.60 2.38
C SER A 34 7.17 -11.44 1.22
N LYS A 35 6.95 -12.11 0.09
CA LYS A 35 7.84 -12.04 -1.08
C LYS A 35 7.95 -10.63 -1.67
N TYR A 36 6.86 -9.86 -1.61
CA TYR A 36 6.85 -8.48 -2.07
C TYR A 36 7.55 -7.58 -1.05
N CYS A 37 7.33 -7.79 0.25
CA CYS A 37 8.09 -7.13 1.30
C CYS A 37 9.60 -7.34 1.16
N ASP A 38 10.04 -8.59 0.95
CA ASP A 38 11.45 -8.94 0.72
C ASP A 38 12.01 -8.20 -0.49
N THR A 39 11.23 -8.13 -1.58
CA THR A 39 11.60 -7.41 -2.80
C THR A 39 11.79 -5.92 -2.54
N LEU A 40 10.85 -5.29 -1.83
CA LEU A 40 10.91 -3.88 -1.47
C LEU A 40 12.12 -3.57 -0.59
N GLN A 41 12.33 -4.35 0.47
CA GLN A 41 13.45 -4.16 1.40
C GLN A 41 14.81 -4.39 0.73
N LEU A 42 14.93 -5.38 -0.17
CA LEU A 42 16.15 -5.62 -0.91
C LEU A 42 16.52 -4.44 -1.82
N ASN A 43 15.54 -3.85 -2.50
CA ASN A 43 15.77 -2.76 -3.46
C ASN A 43 15.81 -1.37 -2.81
N ARG A 44 15.18 -1.21 -1.64
CA ARG A 44 15.07 0.03 -0.87
C ARG A 44 15.23 -0.26 0.62
N PRO A 45 16.46 -0.56 1.08
CA PRO A 45 16.70 -0.96 2.48
C PRO A 45 16.41 0.13 3.51
N THR A 46 16.24 1.38 3.07
CA THR A 46 15.89 2.51 3.94
C THR A 46 14.38 2.73 4.05
N TRP A 47 13.56 2.04 3.26
CA TRP A 47 12.11 2.16 3.35
C TRP A 47 11.58 1.40 4.55
N ASN A 48 10.61 2.00 5.23
CA ASN A 48 9.86 1.33 6.29
C ASN A 48 8.79 0.43 5.68
N VAL A 49 9.15 -0.83 5.44
CA VAL A 49 8.24 -1.86 4.89
C VAL A 49 7.61 -2.63 6.05
N ILE A 50 6.29 -2.47 6.19
CA ILE A 50 5.46 -3.10 7.21
C ILE A 50 4.75 -4.29 6.57
N GLN A 51 5.21 -5.50 6.91
CA GLN A 51 4.54 -6.72 6.47
C GLN A 51 3.30 -6.98 7.34
N ALA A 52 2.13 -6.58 6.87
CA ALA A 52 0.88 -6.73 7.59
C ALA A 52 -0.32 -6.75 6.64
N ASP A 53 -1.40 -7.37 7.09
CA ASP A 53 -2.72 -7.14 6.51
C ASP A 53 -3.18 -5.72 6.86
N VAL A 54 -3.64 -4.96 5.86
CA VAL A 54 -4.11 -3.57 6.06
C VAL A 54 -5.27 -3.50 7.07
N ARG A 55 -6.05 -4.58 7.22
CA ARG A 55 -7.14 -4.71 8.19
C ARG A 55 -6.64 -4.65 9.64
N ASP A 56 -5.42 -5.10 9.89
CA ASP A 56 -4.81 -5.13 11.23
C ASP A 56 -4.03 -3.84 11.54
N VAL A 57 -3.90 -2.93 10.57
CA VAL A 57 -3.18 -1.66 10.70
C VAL A 57 -4.11 -0.55 11.20
N ARG A 58 -3.60 0.26 12.13
CA ARG A 58 -4.27 1.48 12.60
C ARG A 58 -3.56 2.69 12.03
N GLY A 59 -4.29 3.65 11.45
CA GLY A 59 -3.69 4.83 10.81
C GLY A 59 -2.76 5.62 11.73
N ARG A 60 -3.09 5.69 13.03
CA ARG A 60 -2.22 6.33 14.04
C ARG A 60 -0.83 5.68 14.19
N ASP A 61 -0.70 4.40 13.85
CA ASP A 61 0.56 3.66 13.94
C ASP A 61 1.44 3.91 12.69
N LEU A 62 0.87 4.47 11.61
CA LEU A 62 1.59 4.84 10.38
C LEU A 62 2.16 6.28 10.41
N GLY A 63 1.69 7.11 11.35
CA GLY A 63 2.09 8.51 11.45
C GLY A 63 1.32 9.42 10.49
N THR A 64 1.96 10.51 10.06
CA THR A 64 1.38 11.50 9.15
C THR A 64 2.19 11.60 7.87
N ALA A 65 1.51 11.83 6.75
CA ALA A 65 2.16 12.08 5.46
C ALA A 65 1.41 13.15 4.66
N ASP A 66 2.08 13.76 3.70
CA ASP A 66 1.49 14.71 2.76
C ASP A 66 0.57 14.01 1.73
N LEU A 67 0.82 12.72 1.49
CA LEU A 67 0.04 11.87 0.60
C LEU A 67 -0.24 10.51 1.27
N PHE A 68 -1.49 10.06 1.13
CA PHE A 68 -1.88 8.67 1.36
C PHE A 68 -2.21 8.04 0.00
N ALA A 69 -1.54 6.93 -0.32
CA ALA A 69 -1.68 6.24 -1.60
C ALA A 69 -2.01 4.75 -1.37
N GLY A 70 -2.59 4.10 -2.38
CA GLY A 70 -2.82 2.66 -2.29
C GLY A 70 -3.27 2.02 -3.59
N GLY A 71 -2.65 0.89 -3.93
CA GLY A 71 -2.99 0.06 -5.08
C GLY A 71 -3.93 -1.08 -4.69
N VAL A 72 -5.13 -0.78 -4.22
CA VAL A 72 -6.06 -1.80 -3.71
C VAL A 72 -6.42 -2.84 -4.80
N PRO A 73 -6.65 -4.13 -4.43
CA PRO A 73 -6.91 -5.17 -5.40
C PRO A 73 -8.11 -4.86 -6.30
N CYS A 74 -7.92 -4.93 -7.62
CA CYS A 74 -8.98 -4.71 -8.61
C CYS A 74 -9.95 -5.90 -8.84
N PRO A 75 -9.62 -7.19 -8.57
CA PRO A 75 -10.54 -8.31 -8.87
C PRO A 75 -11.97 -8.22 -8.32
N PRO A 76 -12.22 -7.61 -7.13
CA PRO A 76 -13.59 -7.42 -6.64
C PRO A 76 -14.49 -6.61 -7.59
N PHE A 77 -13.93 -5.69 -8.39
CA PHE A 77 -14.71 -4.73 -9.21
C PHE A 77 -14.46 -4.87 -10.72
N SER A 78 -13.29 -5.40 -11.13
CA SER A 78 -12.90 -5.49 -12.54
C SER A 78 -13.84 -6.38 -13.36
N ILE A 79 -14.11 -5.99 -14.62
CA ILE A 79 -14.85 -6.80 -15.61
C ILE A 79 -14.16 -8.15 -15.86
N ALA A 80 -12.83 -8.20 -15.72
CA ALA A 80 -12.07 -9.46 -15.83
C ALA A 80 -12.17 -10.34 -14.57
N GLY A 81 -12.75 -9.84 -13.48
CA GLY A 81 -12.96 -10.55 -12.23
C GLY A 81 -14.37 -11.14 -12.10
N LYS A 82 -14.69 -11.69 -10.92
CA LYS A 82 -16.05 -12.21 -10.62
C LYS A 82 -17.04 -11.11 -10.26
N GLN A 83 -16.57 -9.86 -10.12
CA GLN A 83 -17.38 -8.69 -9.77
C GLN A 83 -18.23 -8.87 -8.50
N LEU A 84 -17.67 -9.58 -7.51
CA LEU A 84 -18.35 -9.84 -6.24
C LEU A 84 -18.42 -8.58 -5.35
N GLY A 85 -17.66 -7.52 -5.70
CA GLY A 85 -17.59 -6.26 -4.97
C GLY A 85 -17.31 -6.50 -3.49
N LYS A 86 -18.15 -5.93 -2.63
CA LYS A 86 -18.12 -6.08 -1.17
C LYS A 86 -18.20 -7.52 -0.64
N MET A 87 -18.60 -8.48 -1.48
CA MET A 87 -18.66 -9.90 -1.10
C MET A 87 -17.34 -10.64 -1.40
N ASP A 88 -16.37 -9.96 -2.03
CA ASP A 88 -15.01 -10.44 -2.22
C ASP A 88 -14.15 -10.08 -1.00
N ASP A 89 -13.46 -11.04 -0.42
CA ASP A 89 -12.59 -10.84 0.75
C ASP A 89 -11.34 -10.01 0.45
N ARG A 90 -11.08 -9.75 -0.84
CA ARG A 90 -10.01 -8.88 -1.33
C ARG A 90 -10.47 -7.43 -1.55
N ASP A 91 -11.72 -7.08 -1.23
CA ASP A 91 -12.18 -5.69 -1.27
C ASP A 91 -11.53 -4.87 -0.15
N MET A 92 -10.50 -4.09 -0.53
CA MET A 92 -9.75 -3.23 0.39
C MET A 92 -10.13 -1.75 0.29
N PHE A 93 -11.14 -1.37 -0.51
CA PHE A 93 -11.61 0.01 -0.53
C PHE A 93 -12.11 0.50 0.84
N PRO A 94 -12.89 -0.29 1.62
CA PRO A 94 -13.29 0.12 2.96
C PRO A 94 -12.10 0.39 3.89
N GLU A 95 -11.05 -0.41 3.79
CA GLU A 95 -9.83 -0.25 4.61
C GLU A 95 -9.04 0.99 4.19
N ALA A 96 -8.96 1.29 2.89
CA ALA A 96 -8.36 2.52 2.39
C ALA A 96 -9.09 3.80 2.83
N LEU A 97 -10.41 3.73 3.05
CA LEU A 97 -11.21 4.85 3.58
C LEU A 97 -11.16 4.96 5.10
N ARG A 98 -10.88 3.84 5.80
CA ARG A 98 -10.77 3.78 7.26
C ARG A 98 -9.46 4.38 7.75
N LEU A 99 -8.37 4.17 7.01
CA LEU A 99 -7.03 4.64 7.32
C LEU A 99 -6.87 6.13 6.97
#